data_AF-X0X7C0-F1
#
_entry.id   AF-X0X7C0-F1
#
_cell.length_a   1.000
_cell.length_b   1.000
_cell.length_c   1.000
_cell.angle_alpha   90.00
_cell.angle_beta   90.00
_cell.angle_gamma   90.00
#
_symmetry.space_group_name_H-M   'P 1'
#
loop_
_entity.id
_entity.type
_entity.pdbx_description
1 polymer ?
#
loop_
_entity_poly.entity_id
_entity_poly.type
_entity_poly.pdbx_seq_one_letter_code
_entity_poly.pdbx_strand_id
1 'polypeptide(L)'
;MPFQKIVFFRRIILKLSKYRAKDMVKQIEPYLDKHKNILDIGSGCCNICKILNEKQFKVTPIDVKDLSAINDIKPIIYDGKKIPFKKNKFDNALILTVLHHTPYPKKIIKEAKRVSKKIIIIEDIYTNKIHKYVTYFVDSFLNLEFIGHPHSNKTDKE
;
A
#
# COMPACT_ATOMS: atom_id res chain seq x y z
N MET A 1 26.79 18.97 -4.31
CA MET A 1 26.91 17.58 -3.82
C MET A 1 25.75 17.01 -2.97
N PRO A 2 24.70 17.76 -2.50
CA PRO A 2 23.59 17.13 -1.79
C PRO A 2 22.57 16.44 -2.72
N PHE A 3 22.39 16.96 -3.94
CA PHE A 3 21.38 16.47 -4.90
C PHE A 3 21.65 15.03 -5.41
N GLN A 4 22.91 14.67 -5.67
CA GLN A 4 23.28 13.32 -6.14
C GLN A 4 23.09 12.24 -5.05
N LYS A 5 23.33 12.59 -3.77
CA LYS A 5 23.08 11.67 -2.65
C LYS A 5 21.58 11.37 -2.53
N ILE A 6 20.72 12.38 -2.67
CA ILE A 6 19.25 12.23 -2.63
C ILE A 6 18.76 11.30 -3.76
N VAL A 7 19.29 11.45 -4.98
CA VAL A 7 18.94 10.59 -6.12
C VAL A 7 19.41 9.14 -5.92
N PHE A 8 20.60 8.94 -5.34
CA PHE A 8 21.15 7.61 -5.05
C PHE A 8 20.34 6.88 -3.97
N PHE A 9 20.02 7.55 -2.85
CA PHE A 9 19.17 6.99 -1.79
C PHE A 9 17.77 6.66 -2.31
N ARG A 10 17.17 7.54 -3.12
CA ARG A 10 15.88 7.28 -3.78
C ARG A 10 15.94 6.01 -4.65
N ARG A 11 17.02 5.80 -5.41
CA ARG A 11 17.19 4.56 -6.20
C ARG A 11 17.27 3.30 -5.35
N ILE A 12 17.96 3.35 -4.22
CA ILE A 12 18.05 2.22 -3.28
C ILE A 12 16.68 1.91 -2.67
N ILE A 13 15.98 2.94 -2.18
CA ILE A 13 14.64 2.83 -1.61
C ILE A 13 13.67 2.20 -2.62
N LEU A 14 13.67 2.69 -3.86
CA LEU A 14 12.82 2.15 -4.93
C LEU A 14 13.16 0.69 -5.26
N LYS A 15 14.45 0.33 -5.23
CA LYS A 15 14.89 -1.05 -5.46
C LYS A 15 14.42 -1.97 -4.33
N LEU A 16 14.56 -1.56 -3.07
CA LEU A 16 14.08 -2.30 -1.89
C LEU A 16 12.55 -2.44 -1.91
N SER A 17 11.83 -1.33 -2.19
CA SER A 17 10.37 -1.32 -2.34
C SER A 17 9.92 -2.28 -3.43
N LYS A 18 10.63 -2.37 -4.55
CA LYS A 18 10.36 -3.35 -5.62
C LYS A 18 10.55 -4.80 -5.17
N TYR A 19 11.59 -5.11 -4.38
CA TYR A 19 11.78 -6.46 -3.84
C TYR A 19 10.66 -6.85 -2.86
N ARG A 20 10.32 -5.96 -1.93
CA ARG A 20 9.20 -6.16 -1.01
C ARG A 20 7.88 -6.36 -1.76
N ALA A 21 7.65 -5.55 -2.80
CA ALA A 21 6.47 -5.68 -3.64
C ALA A 21 6.39 -7.04 -4.35
N LYS A 22 7.50 -7.58 -4.85
CA LYS A 22 7.54 -8.93 -5.45
C LYS A 22 7.14 -10.00 -4.45
N ASP A 23 7.63 -9.92 -3.22
CA ASP A 23 7.30 -10.89 -2.18
C ASP A 23 5.82 -10.81 -1.79
N MET A 24 5.29 -9.61 -1.55
CA MET A 24 3.86 -9.41 -1.28
C MET A 24 2.98 -9.92 -2.43
N VAL A 25 3.35 -9.64 -3.69
CA VAL A 25 2.62 -10.17 -4.85
C VAL A 25 2.60 -11.69 -4.85
N LYS A 26 3.74 -12.34 -4.58
CA LYS A 26 3.82 -13.81 -4.51
C LYS A 26 2.87 -14.38 -3.45
N GLN A 27 2.71 -13.70 -2.31
CA GLN A 27 1.80 -14.13 -1.25
C GLN A 27 0.32 -13.96 -1.62
N ILE A 28 -0.05 -12.87 -2.30
CA ILE A 28 -1.46 -12.59 -2.62
C ILE A 28 -1.94 -13.22 -3.94
N GLU A 29 -1.04 -13.46 -4.90
CA GLU A 29 -1.36 -13.95 -6.25
C GLU A 29 -2.24 -15.21 -6.26
N PRO A 30 -2.01 -16.24 -5.40
CA PRO A 30 -2.87 -17.42 -5.33
C PRO A 30 -4.34 -17.14 -4.98
N TYR A 31 -4.62 -15.97 -4.41
CA TYR A 31 -5.96 -15.56 -3.99
C TYR A 31 -6.65 -14.62 -4.98
N LEU A 32 -5.99 -14.30 -6.10
CA LEU A 32 -6.43 -13.38 -7.15
C LEU A 32 -6.84 -14.13 -8.42
N ASP A 33 -7.66 -13.46 -9.23
CA ASP A 33 -8.19 -13.96 -10.50
C ASP A 33 -7.97 -12.88 -11.57
N LYS A 34 -7.37 -13.25 -12.69
CA LYS A 34 -7.00 -12.32 -13.77
C LYS A 34 -8.20 -11.65 -14.44
N HIS A 35 -9.38 -12.27 -14.39
CA HIS A 35 -10.58 -11.72 -15.01
C HIS A 35 -11.31 -10.72 -14.10
N LYS A 36 -10.91 -10.64 -12.83
CA LYS A 36 -11.55 -9.82 -11.80
C LYS A 36 -10.90 -8.45 -11.66
N ASN A 37 -11.70 -7.47 -11.27
CA ASN A 37 -11.23 -6.10 -11.04
C ASN A 37 -10.66 -5.99 -9.62
N ILE A 38 -9.45 -5.44 -9.50
CA ILE A 38 -8.72 -5.30 -8.25
C ILE A 38 -8.55 -3.82 -7.93
N LEU A 39 -8.84 -3.44 -6.69
CA LEU A 39 -8.54 -2.13 -6.13
C LEU A 39 -7.31 -2.24 -5.22
N ASP A 40 -6.27 -1.44 -5.47
CA ASP A 40 -5.08 -1.35 -4.63
C ASP A 40 -5.17 -0.08 -3.77
N ILE A 41 -5.49 -0.24 -2.48
CA ILE A 41 -5.75 0.86 -1.54
C ILE A 41 -4.46 1.22 -0.82
N GLY A 42 -4.00 2.46 -0.96
CA GLY A 42 -2.72 2.90 -0.39
C GLY A 42 -1.54 2.42 -1.25
N SER A 43 -1.65 2.64 -2.56
CA SER A 43 -0.73 2.09 -3.55
C SER A 43 0.72 2.62 -3.48
N GLY A 44 0.97 3.71 -2.74
CA GLY A 44 2.30 4.29 -2.52
C GLY A 44 3.06 4.53 -3.83
N CYS A 45 4.23 3.90 -3.96
CA CYS A 45 5.06 3.99 -5.17
C CYS A 45 4.51 3.24 -6.41
N CYS A 46 3.34 2.60 -6.29
CA CYS A 46 2.67 1.79 -7.32
C CYS A 46 3.46 0.54 -7.80
N ASN A 47 4.42 0.05 -7.01
CA ASN A 47 5.21 -1.15 -7.35
C ASN A 47 4.34 -2.42 -7.43
N ILE A 48 3.37 -2.59 -6.52
CA ILE A 48 2.43 -3.72 -6.54
C ILE A 48 1.59 -3.67 -7.83
N CYS A 49 0.97 -2.52 -8.10
CA CYS A 49 0.20 -2.30 -9.31
C CYS A 49 1.01 -2.59 -10.58
N LYS A 50 2.29 -2.15 -10.63
CA LYS A 50 3.18 -2.43 -11.77
C LYS A 50 3.38 -3.92 -12.00
N ILE A 51 3.73 -4.67 -10.95
CA ILE A 51 4.00 -6.11 -11.05
C ILE A 51 2.72 -6.88 -11.44
N LEU A 52 1.58 -6.52 -10.86
CA LEU A 52 0.29 -7.14 -11.17
C LEU A 52 -0.15 -6.82 -12.61
N ASN A 53 0.01 -5.58 -13.07
CA ASN A 53 -0.28 -5.20 -14.46
C ASN A 53 0.61 -5.96 -15.46
N GLU A 54 1.91 -6.14 -15.17
CA GLU A 54 2.82 -6.97 -15.98
C GLU A 54 2.37 -8.44 -16.05
N LYS A 55 1.70 -8.93 -15.01
CA LYS A 55 1.07 -10.26 -14.96
C LYS A 55 -0.34 -10.32 -15.56
N GLN A 56 -0.79 -9.22 -16.19
CA GLN A 56 -2.10 -9.05 -16.84
C GLN A 56 -3.30 -9.03 -15.88
N PHE A 57 -3.09 -8.66 -14.62
CA PHE A 57 -4.20 -8.36 -13.71
C PHE A 57 -4.77 -6.96 -13.98
N LYS A 58 -6.05 -6.77 -13.69
CA LYS A 58 -6.74 -5.48 -13.82
C LYS A 58 -6.73 -4.74 -12.47
N VAL A 59 -5.70 -3.93 -12.24
CA VAL A 59 -5.51 -3.23 -10.97
C VAL A 59 -5.77 -1.73 -11.12
N THR A 60 -6.58 -1.18 -10.21
CA THR A 60 -6.81 0.26 -10.07
C THR A 60 -6.15 0.74 -8.77
N PRO A 61 -5.08 1.55 -8.83
CA PRO A 61 -4.43 2.10 -7.65
C PRO A 61 -5.17 3.33 -7.11
N ILE A 62 -5.30 3.43 -5.80
CA ILE A 62 -5.73 4.65 -5.10
C ILE A 62 -4.81 5.00 -3.94
N ASP A 63 -4.71 6.29 -3.65
CA ASP A 63 -3.93 6.78 -2.54
C ASP A 63 -4.42 8.17 -2.09
N VAL A 64 -4.03 8.61 -0.90
CA VAL A 64 -4.27 9.98 -0.43
C VAL A 64 -3.23 10.97 -0.96
N LYS A 65 -2.08 10.46 -1.45
CA LYS A 65 -1.01 11.26 -2.05
C LYS A 65 -0.42 10.55 -3.27
N ASP A 66 0.00 11.33 -4.28
CA ASP A 66 0.72 10.77 -5.42
C ASP A 66 2.20 10.58 -5.06
N LEU A 67 2.56 9.34 -4.70
CA LEU A 67 3.93 8.91 -4.47
C LEU A 67 4.46 8.02 -5.60
N SER A 68 3.76 7.99 -6.75
CA SER A 68 4.07 7.07 -7.84
C SER A 68 5.52 7.24 -8.31
N ALA A 69 6.23 6.12 -8.40
CA ALA A 69 7.61 6.09 -8.90
C ALA A 69 7.74 5.30 -10.21
N ILE A 70 6.61 4.84 -10.74
CA ILE A 70 6.50 4.07 -11.97
C ILE A 70 5.86 4.95 -13.03
N ASN A 71 6.53 5.06 -14.18
CA ASN A 71 5.99 5.77 -15.32
C ASN A 71 4.64 5.16 -15.74
N ASP A 72 3.69 6.03 -16.11
CA ASP A 72 2.38 5.66 -16.66
C ASP A 72 1.40 4.97 -15.69
N ILE A 73 1.75 4.83 -14.41
CA ILE A 73 0.83 4.35 -13.38
C ILE A 73 0.69 5.43 -12.31
N LYS A 74 -0.50 6.03 -12.23
CA LYS A 74 -0.84 7.03 -11.22
C LYS A 74 -2.02 6.57 -10.38
N PRO A 75 -1.97 6.75 -9.05
CA PRO A 75 -3.11 6.49 -8.20
C PRO A 75 -4.22 7.51 -8.46
N ILE A 76 -5.47 7.06 -8.32
CA ILE A 76 -6.59 7.99 -8.16
C ILE A 76 -6.51 8.54 -6.74
N ILE A 77 -6.38 9.87 -6.64
CA ILE A 77 -6.26 10.56 -5.36
C ILE A 77 -7.63 10.72 -4.69
N TYR A 78 -7.71 10.41 -3.40
CA TYR A 78 -8.92 10.58 -2.58
C TYR A 78 -8.61 11.15 -1.19
N ASP A 79 -9.65 11.43 -0.41
CA ASP A 79 -9.58 12.18 0.86
C ASP A 79 -9.22 11.34 2.10
N GLY A 80 -8.95 10.04 1.94
CA GLY A 80 -8.69 9.13 3.07
C GLY A 80 -9.94 8.77 3.89
N LYS A 81 -11.13 9.23 3.50
CA LYS A 81 -12.39 9.04 4.23
C LYS A 81 -13.40 8.22 3.42
N LYS A 82 -13.57 8.55 2.14
CA LYS A 82 -14.55 7.89 1.26
C LYS A 82 -13.90 7.51 -0.07
N ILE A 83 -13.86 6.20 -0.33
CA ILE A 83 -13.29 5.69 -1.57
C ILE A 83 -14.22 6.08 -2.75
N PRO A 84 -13.71 6.70 -3.84
CA PRO A 84 -14.52 7.34 -4.88
C PRO A 84 -15.14 6.36 -5.90
N PHE A 85 -15.65 5.23 -5.41
CA PHE A 85 -16.28 4.19 -6.23
C PHE A 85 -17.63 3.76 -5.69
N LYS A 86 -18.47 3.24 -6.59
CA LYS A 86 -19.77 2.67 -6.24
C LYS A 86 -19.61 1.37 -5.45
N LYS A 87 -20.69 0.97 -4.76
CA LYS A 87 -20.74 -0.31 -4.02
C LYS A 87 -20.45 -1.48 -4.98
N ASN A 88 -19.69 -2.48 -4.53
CA ASN A 88 -19.36 -3.70 -5.29
C ASN A 88 -18.75 -3.46 -6.69
N LYS A 89 -18.06 -2.33 -6.90
CA LYS A 89 -17.39 -2.00 -8.17
C LYS A 89 -16.21 -2.95 -8.45
N PHE A 90 -15.55 -3.43 -7.40
CA PHE A 90 -14.39 -4.32 -7.48
C PHE A 90 -14.74 -5.70 -6.96
N ASP A 91 -14.00 -6.70 -7.42
CA ASP A 91 -14.11 -8.04 -6.90
C ASP A 91 -13.17 -8.22 -5.69
N ASN A 92 -11.95 -7.69 -5.78
CA ASN A 92 -10.96 -7.72 -4.71
C ASN A 92 -10.50 -6.30 -4.34
N ALA A 93 -10.34 -6.02 -3.06
CA ALA A 93 -9.56 -4.91 -2.55
C ALA A 93 -8.29 -5.42 -1.87
N LEU A 94 -7.17 -4.81 -2.17
CA LEU A 94 -5.88 -5.02 -1.51
C LEU A 94 -5.66 -3.88 -0.52
N ILE A 95 -5.27 -4.24 0.70
CA ILE A 95 -4.79 -3.31 1.73
C ILE A 95 -3.46 -3.88 2.22
N LEU A 96 -2.35 -3.36 1.68
CA LEU A 96 -1.02 -3.92 1.91
C LEU A 96 -0.18 -2.89 2.66
N THR A 97 -0.03 -3.08 3.97
CA THR A 97 0.75 -2.23 4.88
C THR A 97 0.25 -0.79 4.89
N VAL A 98 -1.04 -0.60 5.13
CA VAL A 98 -1.74 0.71 4.98
C VAL A 98 -2.51 1.10 6.23
N LEU A 99 -3.07 0.15 6.95
CA LEU A 99 -3.99 0.43 8.07
C LEU A 99 -3.32 1.16 9.24
N HIS A 100 -2.01 1.05 9.36
CA HIS A 100 -1.24 1.70 10.41
C HIS A 100 -0.87 3.16 10.13
N HIS A 101 -1.02 3.60 8.88
CA HIS A 101 -0.83 5.00 8.49
C HIS A 101 -2.09 5.85 8.73
N THR A 102 -3.23 5.23 9.04
CA THR A 102 -4.50 5.93 9.25
C THR A 102 -4.95 5.88 10.71
N PRO A 103 -5.44 7.00 11.28
CA PRO A 103 -6.04 6.98 12.62
C PRO A 103 -7.40 6.26 12.65
N TYR A 104 -7.98 5.92 11.48
CA TYR A 104 -9.30 5.30 11.36
C TYR A 104 -9.29 4.03 10.49
N PRO A 105 -8.51 2.99 10.84
CA PRO A 105 -8.38 1.77 10.03
C PRO A 105 -9.72 1.07 9.79
N LYS A 106 -10.60 1.05 10.80
CA LYS A 106 -11.95 0.49 10.69
C LYS A 106 -12.80 1.18 9.61
N LYS A 107 -12.61 2.50 9.38
CA LYS A 107 -13.34 3.23 8.33
C LYS A 107 -12.86 2.82 6.95
N ILE A 108 -11.54 2.67 6.76
CA ILE A 108 -10.95 2.19 5.51
C ILE A 108 -11.45 0.77 5.19
N ILE A 109 -11.44 -0.14 6.16
CA ILE A 109 -11.95 -1.51 5.98
C ILE A 109 -13.44 -1.50 5.60
N LYS A 110 -14.25 -0.64 6.25
CA LYS A 110 -15.67 -0.49 5.90
C LYS A 110 -15.86 0.01 4.46
N GLU A 111 -15.07 0.98 4.03
CA GLU A 111 -15.11 1.48 2.65
C GLU A 111 -14.63 0.44 1.65
N ALA A 112 -13.55 -0.29 1.96
CA ALA A 112 -13.07 -1.41 1.16
C ALA A 112 -14.17 -2.47 1.00
N LYS A 113 -14.85 -2.84 2.09
CA LYS A 113 -16.00 -3.77 2.08
C LYS A 113 -17.18 -3.21 1.28
N ARG A 114 -17.39 -1.90 1.29
CA ARG A 114 -18.45 -1.27 0.48
C ARG A 114 -18.15 -1.41 -1.01
N VAL A 115 -16.92 -1.13 -1.43
CA VAL A 115 -16.57 -1.06 -2.86
C VAL A 115 -16.13 -2.40 -3.46
N SER A 116 -15.81 -3.41 -2.64
CA SER A 116 -15.30 -4.71 -3.08
C SER A 116 -16.06 -5.90 -2.47
N LYS A 117 -16.00 -7.06 -3.13
CA LYS A 117 -16.61 -8.31 -2.65
C LYS A 117 -15.71 -9.06 -1.66
N LYS A 118 -14.39 -9.05 -1.88
CA LYS A 118 -13.37 -9.70 -1.06
C LYS A 118 -12.26 -8.69 -0.72
N ILE A 119 -11.75 -8.76 0.50
CA ILE A 119 -10.60 -7.95 0.94
C ILE A 119 -9.45 -8.88 1.26
N ILE A 120 -8.25 -8.54 0.78
CA ILE A 120 -6.99 -9.19 1.13
C ILE A 120 -6.16 -8.16 1.88
N ILE A 121 -5.70 -8.52 3.08
CA ILE A 121 -4.95 -7.63 3.97
C ILE A 121 -3.61 -8.28 4.28
N ILE A 122 -2.54 -7.51 4.12
CA ILE A 122 -1.20 -7.82 4.65
C ILE A 122 -0.80 -6.62 5.50
N GLU A 123 -0.40 -6.83 6.74
CA GLU A 123 0.06 -5.77 7.64
C GLU A 123 1.35 -6.20 8.34
N ASP A 124 2.21 -5.23 8.63
CA ASP A 124 3.36 -5.47 9.48
C ASP A 124 2.91 -5.48 10.94
N ILE A 125 2.95 -6.65 11.56
CA ILE A 125 2.70 -6.82 12.99
C ILE A 125 4.00 -6.66 13.77
N TYR A 126 3.90 -6.14 14.99
CA TYR A 126 5.06 -5.93 15.86
C TYR A 126 4.97 -6.84 17.07
N THR A 127 6.01 -7.66 17.27
CA THR A 127 6.10 -8.55 18.43
C THR A 127 6.81 -7.92 19.62
N ASN A 128 7.64 -6.89 19.42
CA ASN A 128 8.43 -6.24 20.48
C ASN A 128 8.68 -4.73 20.25
N LYS A 129 8.82 -3.95 21.34
CA LYS A 129 8.99 -2.47 21.33
C LYS A 129 10.20 -1.97 20.53
N ILE A 130 11.29 -2.73 20.43
CA ILE A 130 12.47 -2.34 19.62
C ILE A 130 12.18 -2.51 18.12
N HIS A 131 11.47 -3.58 17.75
CA HIS A 131 10.98 -3.79 16.39
C HIS A 131 10.06 -2.64 15.97
N LYS A 132 9.25 -2.13 16.91
CA LYS A 132 8.36 -0.96 16.73
C LYS A 132 9.11 0.27 16.20
N TYR A 133 10.21 0.65 16.83
CA TYR A 133 11.00 1.80 16.40
C TYR A 133 11.80 1.56 15.11
N VAL A 134 12.27 0.34 14.88
CA VAL A 134 13.00 -0.01 13.65
C VAL A 134 12.09 0.02 12.43
N THR A 135 10.90 -0.57 12.50
CA THR A 135 9.95 -0.48 11.37
C THR A 135 9.43 0.95 11.22
N TYR A 136 9.23 1.72 12.30
CA TYR A 136 8.90 3.15 12.17
C TYR A 136 9.99 3.95 11.47
N PHE A 137 11.25 3.67 11.77
CA PHE A 137 12.38 4.28 11.10
C PHE A 137 12.43 3.84 9.63
N VAL A 138 12.23 2.55 9.34
CA VAL A 138 12.21 2.02 7.97
C VAL A 138 11.04 2.57 7.16
N ASP A 139 9.83 2.67 7.71
CA ASP A 139 8.66 3.25 7.05
C ASP A 139 8.87 4.75 6.75
N SER A 140 9.33 5.51 7.74
CA SER A 140 9.61 6.94 7.56
C SER A 140 10.75 7.17 6.56
N PHE A 141 11.76 6.30 6.57
CA PHE A 141 12.94 6.38 5.72
C PHE A 141 12.68 5.91 4.29
N LEU A 142 11.85 4.89 4.08
CA LEU A 142 11.48 4.37 2.76
C LEU A 142 10.40 5.24 2.09
N ASN A 143 9.51 5.89 2.85
CA ASN A 143 8.43 6.70 2.27
C ASN A 143 8.71 8.22 2.26
N LEU A 144 9.85 8.68 2.80
CA LEU A 144 10.19 10.11 2.94
C LEU A 144 9.13 10.95 3.69
N GLU A 145 8.28 10.29 4.49
CA GLU A 145 7.25 10.95 5.30
C GLU A 145 7.72 11.01 6.75
N PHE A 146 8.31 12.14 7.15
CA PHE A 146 8.82 12.35 8.52
C PHE A 146 7.79 13.00 9.47
N ILE A 147 6.60 13.40 8.99
CA ILE A 147 5.66 14.23 9.78
C ILE A 147 4.22 13.71 9.64
N GLY A 148 3.60 13.38 10.77
CA GLY A 148 2.15 13.15 10.89
C GLY A 148 1.68 11.69 10.95
N HIS A 149 2.55 10.73 11.26
CA HIS A 149 2.15 9.33 11.41
C HIS A 149 1.43 9.07 12.75
N PRO A 150 0.20 8.54 12.76
CA PRO A 150 -0.53 8.22 13.99
C PRO A 150 -0.01 6.95 14.68
N HIS A 151 0.80 6.12 14.00
CA HIS A 151 1.44 4.93 14.56
C HIS A 151 0.46 3.93 15.22
N SER A 152 -0.70 3.70 14.61
CA SER A 152 -1.82 2.91 15.16
C SER A 152 -1.70 1.39 14.95
N ASN A 153 -0.47 0.87 14.89
CA ASN A 153 -0.21 -0.57 14.77
C ASN A 153 -0.83 -1.36 15.93
N LYS A 154 -1.50 -2.46 15.59
CA LYS A 154 -2.18 -3.37 16.53
C LYS A 154 -1.41 -4.67 16.70
N THR A 155 -1.67 -5.36 17.80
CA THR A 155 -1.15 -6.71 18.04
C THR A 155 -2.01 -7.77 17.34
N ASP A 156 -1.52 -9.01 17.23
CA ASP A 156 -2.29 -10.15 16.66
C ASP A 156 -3.66 -10.38 17.33
N LYS A 157 -3.84 -9.88 18.56
CA LYS A 157 -5.08 -10.04 19.34
C LYS A 157 -6.15 -8.97 19.02
N GLU A 158 -5.86 -7.99 18.15
CA GLU A 158 -6.61 -6.72 18.01
C GLU A 158 -7.02 -6.32 16.59
#